data_AF-A0A914YEJ6-F1
#
_entry.id   AF-A0A914YEJ6-F1
#
_cell.length_a   1.000
_cell.length_b   1.000
_cell.length_c   1.000
_cell.angle_alpha   90.00
_cell.angle_beta   90.00
_cell.angle_gamma   90.00
#
_symmetry.space_group_name_H-M   'P 1'
#
loop_
_entity.id
_entity.type
_entity.pdbx_description
1 polymer ?
#
loop_
_entity_poly.entity_id
_entity_poly.type
_entity_poly.pdbx_seq_one_letter_code
_entity_poly.pdbx_strand_id
1 'polypeptide(L)'
;MFLLDGSIILDEILSHMDDKSYNLKNYNPLEQIVHTFHMEEMWASALIDYRNFEVDPPADKVCQCVMDIENNGILLKLRQTALIIREPNLMLGYGQERAERRCSENASSPGQLESPYHH
;
A
#
# COMPACT_ATOMS: atom_id res chain seq x y z
N MET A 1 18.81 8.04 17.77
CA MET A 1 17.91 7.07 18.41
C MET A 1 16.51 7.57 18.14
N PHE A 2 15.81 6.99 17.17
CA PHE A 2 14.40 7.28 16.89
C PHE A 2 13.59 6.48 17.90
N LEU A 3 13.33 7.07 19.07
CA LEU A 3 12.21 6.65 19.90
C LEU A 3 11.02 7.44 19.37
N LEU A 4 10.35 6.92 18.34
CA LEU A 4 8.98 7.37 18.09
C LEU A 4 8.16 6.87 19.27
N ASP A 5 7.75 7.84 20.09
CA ASP A 5 6.96 7.56 21.28
C ASP A 5 5.61 7.04 20.79
N GLY A 6 5.34 5.75 20.98
CA GLY A 6 4.09 5.13 20.54
C GLY A 6 2.86 5.84 21.11
N SER A 7 3.03 6.57 22.22
CA SER A 7 2.00 7.44 22.78
C SER A 7 1.63 8.62 21.87
N ILE A 8 2.58 9.21 21.13
CA ILE A 8 2.33 10.28 20.16
C ILE A 8 1.54 9.74 18.96
N ILE A 9 1.93 8.57 18.43
CA ILE A 9 1.21 7.92 17.33
C ILE A 9 -0.23 7.63 17.75
N LEU A 10 -0.40 7.10 18.97
CA LEU A 10 -1.71 6.80 19.50
C LEU A 10 -2.55 8.07 19.70
N ASP A 11 -1.99 9.11 20.31
CA ASP A 11 -2.68 10.39 20.53
C ASP A 11 -3.11 11.05 19.21
N GLU A 12 -2.23 11.02 18.20
CA GLU A 12 -2.50 11.57 16.88
C GLU A 12 -3.65 10.84 16.17
N ILE A 13 -3.71 9.51 16.23
CA ILE A 13 -4.78 8.75 15.58
C ILE A 13 -6.09 8.86 16.38
N LEU A 14 -6.01 8.79 17.72
CA LEU A 14 -7.19 8.86 18.57
C LEU A 14 -7.83 10.25 18.57
N SER A 15 -7.04 11.33 18.44
CA SER A 15 -7.56 12.70 18.30
C SER A 15 -8.35 12.93 17.00
N HIS A 16 -8.17 12.04 16.01
CA HIS A 16 -8.88 12.07 14.73
C HIS A 16 -9.78 10.85 14.51
N MET A 17 -10.11 10.07 15.55
CA MET A 17 -10.78 8.77 15.38
C MET A 17 -12.18 8.86 14.74
N ASP A 18 -12.85 10.00 14.89
CA ASP A 18 -14.16 10.27 14.31
C ASP A 18 -14.08 10.89 12.90
N ASP A 19 -12.88 11.30 12.46
CA ASP A 19 -12.64 11.84 11.12
C ASP A 19 -12.35 10.71 10.13
N LYS A 20 -13.38 10.31 9.38
CA LYS A 20 -13.27 9.30 8.31
C LYS A 20 -12.40 9.72 7.13
N SER A 21 -12.03 10.99 7.04
CA SER A 21 -11.14 11.50 5.99
C SER A 21 -9.68 11.57 6.43
N TYR A 22 -9.41 11.36 7.72
CA TYR A 22 -8.07 11.39 8.28
C TYR A 22 -7.25 10.17 7.84
N ASN A 23 -6.01 10.43 7.41
CA ASN A 23 -4.99 9.45 7.04
C ASN A 23 -5.48 8.40 6.01
N LEU A 24 -5.79 7.18 6.45
CA LEU A 24 -6.20 6.06 5.59
C LEU A 24 -7.73 5.98 5.54
N LYS A 25 -8.33 6.58 4.51
CA LYS A 25 -9.79 6.79 4.39
C LYS A 25 -10.66 5.53 4.44
N ASN A 26 -10.09 4.36 4.16
CA ASN A 26 -10.81 3.07 4.18
C ASN A 26 -10.49 2.22 5.42
N TYR A 27 -9.71 2.73 6.36
CA TYR A 27 -9.26 2.00 7.55
C TYR A 27 -10.03 2.51 8.77
N ASN A 28 -10.51 1.58 9.59
CA ASN A 28 -11.03 1.93 10.91
C ASN A 28 -9.87 2.37 11.84
N PRO A 29 -10.14 3.08 12.96
CA PRO A 29 -9.08 3.60 13.83
C PRO A 29 -8.10 2.54 14.34
N LEU A 30 -8.55 1.32 14.62
CA LEU A 30 -7.67 0.22 15.03
C LEU A 30 -6.72 -0.20 13.90
N GLU A 31 -7.24 -0.31 12.68
CA GLU A 31 -6.41 -0.61 11.51
C GLU A 31 -5.40 0.50 11.24
N GLN A 32 -5.74 1.78 11.45
CA GLN A 32 -4.81 2.90 11.33
C GLN A 32 -3.68 2.82 12.37
N ILE A 33 -4.01 2.49 13.63
CA ILE A 33 -3.02 2.29 14.70
C ILE A 33 -2.07 1.15 14.32
N VAL A 34 -2.62 -0.03 14.02
CA VAL A 34 -1.82 -1.21 13.68
C VAL A 34 -0.95 -0.95 12.44
N HIS A 35 -1.51 -0.30 11.40
CA HIS A 35 -0.74 0.05 10.22
C HIS A 35 0.42 0.98 10.54
N THR A 36 0.21 2.00 11.37
CA THR A 36 1.25 2.96 11.72
C THR A 36 2.38 2.29 12.52
N PHE A 37 2.04 1.48 13.53
CA PHE A 37 3.04 0.70 14.26
C PHE A 37 3.79 -0.31 13.38
N HIS A 38 3.07 -0.99 12.48
CA HIS A 38 3.69 -1.92 11.53
C HIS A 38 4.70 -1.20 10.61
N MET A 39 4.36 -0.02 10.11
CA MET A 39 5.27 0.77 9.29
C MET A 39 6.49 1.24 10.08
N GLU A 40 6.33 1.68 11.33
CA GLU A 40 7.45 2.03 12.21
C GLU A 40 8.42 0.88 12.43
N GLU A 41 7.90 -0.32 12.72
CA GLU A 41 8.71 -1.53 12.87
C GLU A 41 9.46 -1.86 11.56
N MET A 42 8.74 -1.85 10.43
CA MET A 42 9.32 -2.09 9.11
C MET A 42 10.43 -1.10 8.78
N TRP A 43 10.27 0.19 9.08
CA TRP A 43 11.30 1.20 8.86
C TRP A 43 12.50 1.02 9.79
N ALA A 44 12.27 0.69 11.06
CA ALA A 44 13.33 0.42 12.00
C ALA A 44 14.18 -0.80 11.57
N SER A 45 13.54 -1.87 11.08
CA SER A 45 14.23 -3.03 10.52
C SER A 45 14.98 -2.68 9.24
N ALA A 46 14.32 -2.03 8.28
CA ALA A 46 14.91 -1.65 7.00
C ALA A 46 16.10 -0.68 7.14
N LEU A 47 16.12 0.15 8.18
CA LEU A 47 17.22 1.08 8.47
C LEU A 47 18.55 0.35 8.70
N ILE A 48 18.52 -0.86 9.24
CA ILE A 48 19.74 -1.67 9.47
C ILE A 48 20.36 -2.03 8.13
N ASP A 49 19.56 -2.56 7.22
CA ASP A 49 20.02 -2.94 5.87
C ASP A 49 20.44 -1.71 5.07
N TYR A 50 19.67 -0.62 5.16
CA TYR A 50 20.02 0.64 4.50
C TYR A 50 21.39 1.16 4.94
N ARG A 51 21.69 1.13 6.24
CA ARG A 51 23.02 1.53 6.75
C ARG A 51 24.13 0.64 6.24
N ASN A 52 23.88 -0.66 6.09
CA ASN A 52 24.86 -1.57 5.50
C ASN A 52 25.12 -1.21 4.02
N PHE A 53 24.08 -0.89 3.26
CA PHE A 53 24.20 -0.41 1.87
C PHE A 53 24.90 0.94 1.74
N GLU A 54 24.74 1.84 2.72
CA GLU A 54 25.40 3.14 2.72
C GLU A 54 26.91 3.01 2.91
N VAL A 55 27.36 2.04 3.70
CA VAL A 55 28.78 1.76 3.95
C VAL A 55 29.44 0.99 2.79
N ASP A 56 28.73 0.02 2.21
CA ASP A 56 29.22 -0.82 1.11
C ASP A 56 28.20 -0.86 -0.04
N PRO A 57 28.16 0.18 -0.89
CA PRO A 57 27.20 0.25 -1.98
C PRO A 57 27.57 -0.78 -3.06
N PRO A 58 26.58 -1.50 -3.62
CA PRO A 58 26.85 -2.56 -4.59
C PRO A 58 27.13 -1.94 -5.96
N ALA A 59 28.35 -1.45 -6.18
CA ALA A 59 28.73 -0.70 -7.39
C ALA A 59 29.20 -1.61 -8.54
N ASP A 60 29.85 -2.73 -8.24
CA ASP A 60 30.59 -3.50 -9.26
C ASP A 60 29.79 -4.64 -9.92
N LYS A 61 28.65 -5.02 -9.33
CA LYS A 61 27.88 -6.23 -9.71
C LYS A 61 26.43 -5.97 -10.07
N VAL A 62 25.98 -4.71 -10.06
CA VAL A 62 24.58 -4.35 -10.24
C VAL A 62 24.41 -3.55 -11.52
N CYS A 63 23.31 -3.80 -12.24
CA CYS A 63 22.96 -3.03 -13.43
C CYS A 63 22.88 -1.53 -13.09
N GLN A 64 23.42 -0.68 -13.96
CA GLN A 64 23.28 0.78 -13.83
C GLN A 64 21.81 1.22 -13.75
N CYS A 65 20.91 0.49 -14.43
CA CYS A 65 19.46 0.69 -14.34
C CYS A 65 18.90 0.58 -12.92
N VAL A 66 19.47 -0.25 -12.05
CA VAL A 66 19.00 -0.38 -10.66
C VAL A 66 19.42 0.84 -9.83
N MET A 67 20.57 1.43 -10.14
CA MET A 67 21.12 2.59 -9.43
C MET A 67 20.48 3.92 -9.88
N ASP A 68 19.94 3.98 -11.09
CA ASP A 68 19.23 5.15 -11.61
C ASP A 68 17.74 5.16 -11.18
N ILE A 69 17.51 5.50 -9.90
CA ILE A 69 16.17 5.53 -9.30
C ILE A 69 15.21 6.55 -9.95
N GLU A 70 15.75 7.56 -10.64
CA GLU A 70 14.95 8.57 -11.32
C GLU A 70 14.34 8.03 -12.62
N ASN A 71 15.05 7.14 -13.32
CA ASN A 71 14.61 6.62 -14.63
C ASN A 71 14.21 5.14 -14.63
N ASN A 72 14.44 4.38 -13.56
CA ASN A 72 14.05 2.96 -13.51
C ASN A 72 12.58 2.69 -13.14
N GLY A 73 11.83 3.75 -12.84
CA GLY A 73 10.40 3.69 -12.54
C GLY A 73 10.06 3.36 -11.09
N ILE A 74 11.03 3.11 -10.20
CA ILE A 74 10.75 2.78 -8.80
C ILE A 74 10.03 3.93 -8.07
N LEU A 75 10.47 5.17 -8.28
CA LEU A 75 9.84 6.35 -7.66
C LEU A 75 8.41 6.56 -8.15
N LEU A 76 8.15 6.33 -9.44
CA LEU A 76 6.80 6.37 -9.98
C LEU A 76 5.91 5.31 -9.31
N LYS A 77 6.42 4.08 -9.19
CA LYS A 77 5.65 2.99 -8.56
C LYS A 77 5.39 3.26 -7.08
N LEU A 78 6.36 3.78 -6.34
CA LEU A 78 6.20 4.15 -4.93
C LEU A 78 5.13 5.23 -4.75
N ARG A 79 5.13 6.27 -5.59
CA ARG A 79 4.10 7.31 -5.59
C ARG A 79 2.71 6.74 -5.90
N GLN A 80 2.61 5.86 -6.89
CA GLN A 80 1.34 5.19 -7.23
C GLN A 80 0.83 4.31 -6.08
N THR A 81 1.71 3.53 -5.45
CA THR A 81 1.35 2.71 -4.29
C THR A 81 0.86 3.57 -3.13
N ALA A 82 1.54 4.68 -2.82
CA ALA A 82 1.10 5.61 -1.78
C ALA A 82 -0.30 6.20 -2.09
N LEU A 83 -0.57 6.54 -3.34
CA LEU A 83 -1.90 7.00 -3.77
C LEU A 83 -2.96 5.90 -3.66
N ILE A 84 -2.66 4.66 -4.03
CA ILE A 84 -3.60 3.54 -3.89
C ILE A 84 -3.97 3.32 -2.41
N ILE A 85 -2.99 3.44 -1.51
CA ILE A 85 -3.19 3.22 -0.08
C ILE A 85 -4.02 4.36 0.55
N ARG A 86 -3.70 5.62 0.23
CA ARG A 86 -4.34 6.80 0.84
C ARG A 86 -5.66 7.20 0.17
N GLU A 87 -5.75 6.98 -1.13
CA GLU A 87 -6.88 7.37 -1.98
C GLU A 87 -7.39 6.17 -2.81
N PRO A 88 -7.77 5.07 -2.15
CA PRO A 88 -8.21 3.85 -2.85
C PRO A 88 -9.35 4.15 -3.82
N ASN A 89 -10.28 5.04 -3.46
CA ASN A 89 -11.44 5.38 -4.30
C ASN A 89 -11.07 6.18 -5.56
N LEU A 90 -9.95 6.93 -5.56
CA LEU A 90 -9.46 7.62 -6.77
C LEU A 90 -8.87 6.63 -7.80
N MET A 91 -8.32 5.51 -7.31
CA MET A 91 -7.69 4.49 -8.15
C MET A 91 -8.68 3.36 -8.54
N LEU A 92 -9.68 3.08 -7.70
CA LEU A 92 -10.71 2.05 -7.94
C LEU A 92 -11.81 2.48 -8.92
N GLY A 93 -11.89 3.77 -9.26
CA GLY A 93 -12.78 4.29 -10.32
C GLY A 93 -12.54 3.70 -11.71
N TYR A 94 -11.41 2.99 -11.93
CA TYR A 94 -11.16 2.26 -13.17
C TYR A 94 -11.57 0.77 -13.15
N GLY A 95 -12.02 0.24 -12.00
CA GLY A 95 -12.28 -1.20 -11.83
C GLY A 95 -13.63 -1.58 -11.19
N GLN A 96 -14.16 -0.76 -10.27
CA GLN A 96 -15.40 -1.11 -9.56
C GLN A 96 -16.66 -0.94 -10.41
N GLU A 97 -16.71 0.06 -11.29
CA GLU A 97 -17.85 0.23 -12.20
C GLU A 97 -18.04 -0.96 -13.15
N ARG A 98 -16.98 -1.71 -13.45
CA ARG A 98 -17.07 -2.91 -14.31
C ARG A 98 -17.49 -4.16 -13.54
N ALA A 99 -17.15 -4.25 -12.25
CA ALA A 99 -17.55 -5.36 -11.40
C ALA A 99 -19.04 -5.25 -11.01
N GLU A 100 -19.52 -4.05 -10.67
CA GLU A 100 -20.93 -3.83 -10.30
C GLU A 100 -21.87 -3.93 -11.51
N ARG A 101 -21.48 -3.42 -12.68
CA ARG A 101 -22.26 -3.62 -13.93
C ARG A 101 -22.33 -5.09 -14.35
N ARG A 102 -21.26 -5.86 -14.14
CA ARG A 102 -21.24 -7.29 -14.51
C ARG A 102 -22.07 -8.17 -13.58
N CYS A 103 -22.16 -7.81 -12.29
CA CYS A 103 -23.09 -8.47 -11.36
C CYS A 103 -24.55 -8.06 -11.62
N SER A 104 -24.80 -6.83 -12.07
CA SER A 104 -26.14 -6.36 -12.46
C SER A 104 -26.66 -7.03 -13.74
N GLU A 105 -25.83 -7.20 -14.76
CA GLU A 105 -26.23 -7.82 -16.04
C GLU A 105 -26.43 -9.33 -15.91
N ASN A 106 -25.68 -10.01 -15.03
CA ASN A 106 -25.77 -11.46 -14.82
C ASN A 106 -26.81 -11.90 -13.76
N ALA A 107 -27.47 -10.96 -13.06
CA ALA A 107 -28.53 -11.30 -12.11
C ALA A 107 -29.88 -11.65 -12.78
N SER A 108 -30.00 -11.52 -14.11
CA SER A 108 -31.27 -11.71 -14.84
C SER A 108 -31.35 -12.99 -15.67
N SER A 109 -30.45 -13.98 -15.50
CA SER A 109 -30.60 -15.28 -16.17
C SER A 109 -29.98 -16.42 -15.35
N PRO A 110 -30.78 -17.35 -14.80
CA PRO A 110 -30.25 -18.56 -14.18
C PRO A 110 -29.92 -19.55 -15.31
N GLY A 111 -28.65 -19.70 -15.65
CA GLY A 111 -28.23 -20.59 -16.72
C GLY A 111 -26.76 -20.97 -16.64
N GLN A 112 -26.51 -22.14 -16.03
CA GLN A 112 -25.43 -23.11 -16.29
C GLN A 112 -24.07 -22.56 -16.77
N LEU A 113 -23.06 -22.63 -15.91
CA LEU A 113 -21.64 -22.60 -16.29
C LEU A 113 -20.99 -23.92 -15.88
N GLU A 114 -20.81 -24.81 -16.85
CA GLU A 114 -19.88 -25.94 -16.74
C GLU A 114 -18.44 -25.44 -16.65
N SER A 115 -17.64 -26.09 -15.81
CA SER A 115 -16.23 -25.80 -15.56
C SER A 115 -15.35 -26.31 -16.72
N PRO A 116 -14.49 -25.49 -17.36
CA PRO A 116 -13.72 -25.94 -18.51
C PRO A 116 -12.29 -26.30 -18.11
N TYR A 117 -12.07 -27.25 -17.19
CA TYR A 117 -10.76 -27.91 -17.03
C TYR A 117 -10.91 -29.30 -16.41
N HIS A 118 -10.92 -30.35 -17.24
CA HIS A 118 -10.28 -31.64 -16.94
C HIS A 118 -9.97 -32.37 -18.26
N HIS A 119 -8.81 -33.04 -18.26
CA HIS A 119 -8.23 -33.87 -19.32
C HIS A 119 -9.15 -34.98 -19.83
#